data_AF-A0A6G0XX32-F1
#
_entry.id   AF-A0A6G0XX32-F1
#
_cell.length_a   1.000
_cell.length_b   1.000
_cell.length_c   1.000
_cell.angle_alpha   90.00
_cell.angle_beta   90.00
_cell.angle_gamma   90.00
#
_symmetry.space_group_name_H-M   'P 1'
#
loop_
_entity.id
_entity.type
_entity.pdbx_description
1 polymer ?
#
loop_
_entity_poly.entity_id
_entity_poly.type
_entity_poly.pdbx_seq_one_letter_code
_entity_poly.pdbx_strand_id
1 'polypeptide(L)'
;MIPAESLGSLQESLQALWATTQEQPRQERELVLISYLTTLASSSLHAPPLFFAVIPVDQAAVHLDTLLQLFFSVAFSAVGPAKRRIWVCSMCTFLTLSNAVMERMGLILEAVADVLDEVDPLEVNDEETPTGARRSLLVVQKSKFLPPTIPYIKQYVCAQLNKCAQMVGSDAFNQCMTLVEADVFSKIQAL
;
A
#
# COMPACT_ATOMS: atom_id res chain seq x y z
N MET A 1 -2.27 -21.67 2.42
CA MET A 1 -1.52 -21.15 3.60
C MET A 1 -0.07 -21.53 3.44
N ILE A 2 0.84 -20.59 3.62
CA ILE A 2 2.30 -20.84 3.58
C ILE A 2 2.68 -21.61 4.86
N PRO A 3 3.49 -22.69 4.81
CA PRO A 3 3.93 -23.43 5.99
C PRO A 3 4.68 -22.53 6.98
N ALA A 4 4.48 -22.74 8.28
CA ALA A 4 5.08 -21.92 9.34
C ALA A 4 6.62 -21.86 9.28
N GLU A 5 7.26 -22.94 8.83
CA GLU A 5 8.72 -23.03 8.66
C GLU A 5 9.24 -22.13 7.52
N SER A 6 8.41 -21.86 6.51
CA SER A 6 8.72 -20.93 5.42
C SER A 6 8.45 -19.46 5.80
N LEU A 7 7.80 -19.21 6.95
CA LEU A 7 7.54 -17.86 7.45
C LEU A 7 8.82 -17.26 8.08
N GLY A 8 9.70 -18.08 8.68
CA GLY A 8 10.91 -17.61 9.35
C GLY A 8 11.92 -16.94 8.42
N SER A 9 12.25 -17.58 7.29
CA SER A 9 13.18 -17.02 6.29
C SER A 9 12.60 -15.80 5.57
N LEU A 10 11.27 -15.78 5.38
CA LEU A 10 10.58 -14.62 4.80
C LEU A 10 10.57 -13.44 5.78
N GLN A 11 10.46 -13.70 7.08
CA GLN A 11 10.53 -12.69 8.12
C GLN A 11 11.89 -11.97 8.14
N GLU A 12 13.00 -12.71 8.15
CA GLU A 12 14.36 -12.11 8.08
C GLU A 12 14.54 -11.25 6.82
N SER A 13 14.05 -11.74 5.68
CA SER A 13 14.12 -11.01 4.42
C SER A 13 13.33 -9.70 4.45
N LEU A 14 12.11 -9.70 5.01
CA LEU A 14 11.30 -8.49 5.13
C LEU A 14 11.89 -7.49 6.13
N GLN A 15 12.48 -7.96 7.24
CA GLN A 15 13.19 -7.10 8.18
C GLN A 15 14.39 -6.40 7.52
N ALA A 16 15.19 -7.14 6.75
CA ALA A 16 16.32 -6.57 6.02
C ALA A 16 15.88 -5.53 4.98
N LEU A 17 14.77 -5.81 4.26
CA LEU A 17 14.18 -4.84 3.32
C LEU A 17 13.75 -3.56 4.03
N TRP A 18 13.10 -3.68 5.20
CA TRP A 18 12.71 -2.53 6.00
C TRP A 18 13.90 -1.71 6.49
N ALA A 19 14.92 -2.36 7.06
CA ALA A 19 16.15 -1.71 7.50
C ALA A 19 16.81 -0.92 6.36
N THR A 20 16.89 -1.52 5.17
CA THR A 20 17.46 -0.87 3.99
C THR A 20 16.68 0.39 3.58
N THR A 21 15.34 0.31 3.62
CA THR A 21 14.50 1.47 3.27
C THR A 21 14.58 2.61 4.29
N GLN A 22 14.90 2.32 5.56
CA GLN A 22 15.01 3.31 6.63
C GLN A 22 16.41 3.92 6.74
N GLU A 23 17.45 3.10 6.71
CA GLU A 23 18.83 3.54 6.97
C GLU A 23 19.55 4.07 5.72
N GLN A 24 19.20 3.56 4.53
CA GLN A 24 19.94 3.83 3.29
C GLN A 24 19.14 4.48 2.14
N PRO A 25 18.06 5.25 2.35
CA PRO A 25 17.30 5.83 1.24
C PRO A 25 18.10 6.84 0.41
N ARG A 26 19.24 7.33 0.89
CA ARG A 26 20.14 8.25 0.14
C ARG A 26 21.28 7.54 -0.59
N GLN A 27 21.58 6.29 -0.25
CA GLN A 27 22.72 5.56 -0.80
C GLN A 27 22.30 4.68 -1.97
N GLU A 28 21.09 4.12 -1.91
CA GLU A 28 20.53 3.30 -2.98
C GLU A 28 19.92 4.14 -4.11
N ARG A 29 19.96 3.61 -5.33
CA ARG A 29 19.28 4.24 -6.47
C ARG A 29 17.77 4.21 -6.21
N GLU A 30 17.07 5.30 -6.53
CA GLU A 30 15.62 5.45 -6.33
C GLU A 30 14.79 4.24 -6.81
N LEU A 31 15.13 3.68 -7.98
CA LEU A 31 14.45 2.50 -8.54
C LEU A 31 14.62 1.22 -7.70
N VAL A 32 15.72 1.09 -6.96
CA VAL A 32 15.96 -0.04 -6.04
C VAL A 32 15.05 0.09 -4.83
N LEU A 33 14.96 1.28 -4.23
CA LEU A 33 14.05 1.57 -3.12
C LEU A 33 12.59 1.32 -3.52
N ILE A 34 12.19 1.81 -4.70
CA ILE A 34 10.84 1.55 -5.25
C ILE A 34 10.57 0.04 -5.38
N SER A 35 11.58 -0.75 -5.76
CA SER A 35 11.42 -2.22 -5.91
C SER A 35 11.28 -2.92 -4.56
N TYR A 36 12.05 -2.53 -3.55
CA TYR A 36 11.92 -3.04 -2.18
C TYR A 36 10.57 -2.69 -1.57
N LEU A 37 10.14 -1.44 -1.69
CA LEU A 37 8.85 -0.99 -1.15
C LEU A 37 7.68 -1.63 -1.87
N THR A 38 7.74 -1.79 -3.19
CA THR A 38 6.71 -2.54 -3.91
C THR A 38 6.64 -3.99 -3.43
N THR A 39 7.78 -4.61 -3.12
CA THR A 39 7.82 -5.96 -2.59
C THR A 39 7.21 -6.02 -1.19
N LEU A 40 7.61 -5.12 -0.29
CA LEU A 40 7.03 -4.98 1.05
C LEU A 40 5.51 -4.75 0.99
N ALA A 41 5.07 -3.82 0.15
CA ALA A 41 3.68 -3.48 -0.04
C ALA A 41 2.85 -4.65 -0.62
N SER A 42 3.40 -5.38 -1.59
CA SER A 42 2.78 -6.61 -2.09
C SER A 42 2.68 -7.67 -0.97
N SER A 43 3.73 -7.85 -0.16
CA SER A 43 3.73 -8.79 0.95
C SER A 43 2.67 -8.47 2.00
N SER A 44 2.42 -7.19 2.30
CA SER A 44 1.38 -6.79 3.25
C SER A 44 -0.03 -7.14 2.79
N LEU A 45 -0.26 -7.20 1.47
CA LEU A 45 -1.56 -7.57 0.89
C LEU A 45 -1.78 -9.09 0.86
N HIS A 46 -0.74 -9.86 0.54
CA HIS A 46 -0.85 -11.30 0.40
C HIS A 46 -0.66 -12.09 1.70
N ALA A 47 0.17 -11.58 2.60
CA ALA A 47 0.43 -12.19 3.89
C ALA A 47 0.47 -11.13 5.02
N PRO A 48 -0.64 -10.41 5.28
CA PRO A 48 -0.70 -9.39 6.32
C PRO A 48 -0.17 -9.84 7.69
N PRO A 49 -0.51 -11.06 8.21
CA PRO A 49 0.00 -11.50 9.51
C PRO A 49 1.52 -11.58 9.57
N LEU A 50 2.17 -11.99 8.48
CA LEU A 50 3.62 -12.09 8.41
C LEU A 50 4.27 -10.71 8.22
N PHE A 51 3.65 -9.85 7.43
CA PHE A 51 4.09 -8.46 7.28
C PHE A 51 4.02 -7.68 8.61
N PHE A 52 2.99 -7.93 9.42
CA PHE A 52 2.88 -7.33 10.75
C PHE A 52 3.81 -7.97 11.77
N ALA A 53 4.09 -9.27 11.66
CA ALA A 53 5.03 -9.96 12.55
C ALA A 53 6.46 -9.39 12.46
N VAL A 54 6.82 -8.76 11.33
CA VAL A 54 8.14 -8.15 11.15
C VAL A 54 8.21 -6.67 11.50
N ILE A 55 7.07 -6.02 11.75
CA ILE A 55 6.99 -4.60 12.10
C ILE A 55 6.74 -4.51 13.61
N PRO A 56 7.73 -4.09 14.41
CA PRO A 56 7.52 -3.80 15.82
C PRO A 56 6.42 -2.74 15.98
N VAL A 57 5.45 -2.98 16.87
CA VAL A 57 4.28 -2.10 17.06
C VAL A 57 4.69 -0.67 17.44
N ASP A 58 5.78 -0.54 18.19
CA ASP A 58 6.41 0.73 18.59
C ASP A 58 7.09 1.47 17.42
N GLN A 59 7.44 0.76 16.36
CA GLN A 59 8.08 1.33 15.17
C GLN A 59 7.10 1.49 14.00
N ALA A 60 5.85 1.04 14.11
CA ALA A 60 4.86 1.07 13.03
C ALA A 60 4.67 2.48 12.43
N ALA A 61 4.70 3.52 13.27
CA ALA A 61 4.60 4.91 12.83
C ALA A 61 5.78 5.34 11.94
N VAL A 62 7.01 4.96 12.30
CA VAL A 62 8.23 5.29 11.53
C VAL A 62 8.22 4.62 10.15
N HIS A 63 7.79 3.36 10.10
CA HIS A 63 7.65 2.60 8.85
C HIS A 63 6.61 3.25 7.94
N LEU A 64 5.47 3.66 8.51
CA LEU A 64 4.43 4.35 7.77
C LEU A 64 4.88 5.74 7.28
N ASP A 65 5.55 6.52 8.13
CA ASP A 65 6.07 7.85 7.77
C ASP A 65 7.04 7.75 6.59
N THR A 66 7.90 6.72 6.57
CA THR A 66 8.81 6.43 5.46
C THR A 66 8.04 6.12 4.17
N LEU A 67 6.99 5.29 4.26
CA LEU A 67 6.14 4.98 3.10
C LEU A 67 5.41 6.21 2.58
N LEU A 68 4.83 7.03 3.45
CA LEU A 68 4.10 8.24 3.08
C LEU A 68 5.03 9.26 2.43
N GLN A 69 6.20 9.51 3.01
CA GLN A 69 7.20 10.41 2.45
C GLN A 69 7.60 9.97 1.03
N LEU A 70 7.83 8.68 0.82
CA LEU A 70 8.22 8.15 -0.49
C LEU A 70 7.06 8.16 -1.48
N PHE A 71 5.84 7.92 -1.03
CA PHE A 71 4.67 8.03 -1.88
C PHE A 71 4.51 9.45 -2.42
N PHE A 72 4.48 10.45 -1.55
CA PHE A 72 4.30 11.85 -1.99
C PHE A 72 5.51 12.44 -2.72
N SER A 73 6.71 11.88 -2.57
CA SER A 73 7.92 12.39 -3.25
C SER A 73 8.18 11.77 -4.62
N VAL A 74 7.97 10.45 -4.78
CA VAL A 74 8.39 9.74 -6.00
C VAL A 74 7.29 8.92 -6.68
N ALA A 75 6.13 8.72 -6.04
CA ALA A 75 5.13 7.83 -6.60
C ALA A 75 4.54 8.34 -7.93
N PHE A 76 4.36 9.65 -8.07
CA PHE A 76 3.75 10.22 -9.28
C PHE A 76 4.76 10.47 -10.41
N SER A 77 6.06 10.51 -10.10
CA SER A 77 7.14 10.74 -11.06
C SER A 77 7.81 9.45 -11.55
N ALA A 78 8.03 8.48 -10.65
CA ALA A 78 8.84 7.28 -10.93
C ALA A 78 8.07 5.96 -10.78
N VAL A 79 6.87 5.99 -10.20
CA VAL A 79 6.05 4.79 -9.95
C VAL A 79 4.84 4.79 -10.88
N GLY A 80 4.55 3.65 -11.50
CA GLY A 80 3.35 3.52 -12.34
C GLY A 80 2.06 3.36 -11.53
N PRO A 81 0.87 3.66 -12.10
CA PRO A 81 -0.43 3.57 -11.43
C PRO A 81 -0.66 2.24 -10.69
N ALA A 82 -0.33 1.12 -11.35
CA ALA A 82 -0.45 -0.23 -10.78
C ALA A 82 0.29 -0.40 -9.44
N LYS A 83 1.49 0.18 -9.31
CA LYS A 83 2.29 0.09 -8.09
C LYS A 83 1.80 1.05 -7.02
N ARG A 84 1.34 2.25 -7.39
CA ARG A 84 0.74 3.21 -6.45
C ARG A 84 -0.47 2.61 -5.72
N ARG A 85 -1.29 1.85 -6.44
CA ARG A 85 -2.42 1.11 -5.87
C ARG A 85 -2.01 0.07 -4.84
N ILE A 86 -0.95 -0.68 -5.13
CA ILE A 86 -0.37 -1.65 -4.18
C ILE A 86 0.11 -0.92 -2.92
N TRP A 87 0.80 0.21 -3.10
CA TRP A 87 1.35 1.00 -2.00
C TRP A 87 0.24 1.58 -1.11
N VAL A 88 -0.80 2.16 -1.70
CA VAL A 88 -1.96 2.68 -0.96
C VAL A 88 -2.65 1.58 -0.17
N CYS A 89 -2.95 0.44 -0.79
CA CYS A 89 -3.56 -0.66 -0.04
C CYS A 89 -2.64 -1.13 1.10
N SER A 90 -1.32 -1.13 0.90
CA SER A 90 -0.36 -1.44 1.95
C SER A 90 -0.43 -0.44 3.11
N MET A 91 -0.46 0.86 2.84
CA MET A 91 -0.62 1.88 3.88
C MET A 91 -1.93 1.71 4.66
N CYS A 92 -3.04 1.38 3.99
CA CYS A 92 -4.31 1.10 4.66
C CYS A 92 -4.23 -0.11 5.61
N THR A 93 -3.29 -1.05 5.42
CA THR A 93 -3.09 -2.15 6.38
C THR A 93 -2.56 -1.67 7.72
N PHE A 94 -1.82 -0.55 7.77
CA PHE A 94 -1.29 0.02 9.01
C PHE A 94 -2.38 0.59 9.92
N LEU A 95 -3.55 0.97 9.38
CA LEU A 95 -4.70 1.49 10.15
C LEU A 95 -5.20 0.51 11.21
N THR A 96 -4.88 -0.78 11.06
CA THR A 96 -5.28 -1.84 12.00
C THR A 96 -4.13 -2.40 12.83
N LEU A 97 -2.95 -1.76 12.81
CA LEU A 97 -1.75 -2.29 13.47
C LEU A 97 -1.48 -1.63 14.82
N SER A 98 -1.62 -0.31 14.92
CA SER A 98 -1.29 0.46 16.13
C SER A 98 -2.07 1.76 16.18
N ASN A 99 -2.43 2.21 17.40
CA ASN A 99 -3.08 3.51 17.60
C ASN A 99 -2.20 4.69 17.16
N ALA A 100 -0.87 4.53 17.18
CA ALA A 100 0.06 5.58 16.74
C ALA A 100 -0.08 5.94 15.25
N VAL A 101 -0.67 5.04 14.45
CA VAL A 101 -0.93 5.25 13.03
C VAL A 101 -2.09 6.23 12.79
N MET A 102 -2.97 6.44 13.78
CA MET A 102 -4.14 7.31 13.65
C MET A 102 -3.78 8.76 13.31
N GLU A 103 -2.66 9.26 13.83
CA GLU A 103 -2.15 10.60 13.52
C GLU A 103 -1.79 10.79 12.04
N ARG A 104 -1.57 9.69 11.29
CA ARG A 104 -1.28 9.70 9.85
C ARG A 104 -2.49 9.36 9.00
N MET A 105 -3.67 9.14 9.60
CA MET A 105 -4.85 8.70 8.86
C MET A 105 -5.23 9.67 7.73
N GLY A 106 -5.12 10.99 7.97
CA GLY A 106 -5.36 12.00 6.93
C GLY A 106 -4.48 11.81 5.69
N LEU A 107 -3.17 11.63 5.90
CA LEU A 107 -2.20 11.41 4.81
C LEU A 107 -2.44 10.08 4.08
N ILE A 108 -2.86 9.04 4.79
CA ILE A 108 -3.25 7.76 4.16
C ILE A 108 -4.47 7.97 3.26
N LEU A 109 -5.47 8.71 3.73
CA LEU A 109 -6.70 8.98 2.98
C LEU A 109 -6.47 9.91 1.79
N GLU A 110 -5.56 10.86 1.90
CA GLU A 110 -5.11 11.71 0.79
C GLU A 110 -4.48 10.85 -0.31
N ALA A 111 -3.56 9.95 0.06
CA ALA A 111 -2.96 9.01 -0.88
C ALA A 111 -4.01 8.07 -1.53
N VAL A 112 -5.04 7.66 -0.78
CA VAL A 112 -6.18 6.91 -1.32
C VAL A 112 -6.93 7.76 -2.36
N ALA A 113 -7.28 9.00 -2.02
CA ALA A 113 -8.03 9.89 -2.89
C ALA A 113 -7.30 10.12 -4.22
N ASP A 114 -5.98 10.34 -4.20
CA ASP A 114 -5.19 10.51 -5.42
C ASP A 114 -5.24 9.27 -6.33
N VAL A 115 -5.21 8.07 -5.75
CA VAL A 115 -5.28 6.82 -6.51
C VAL A 115 -6.67 6.54 -7.05
N LEU A 116 -7.73 6.97 -6.35
CA LEU A 116 -9.11 6.82 -6.80
C LEU A 116 -9.43 7.70 -8.03
N ASP A 117 -8.70 8.79 -8.22
CA ASP A 117 -8.81 9.67 -9.38
C ASP A 117 -8.06 9.12 -10.62
N GLU A 118 -7.32 8.01 -10.49
CA GLU A 118 -6.67 7.36 -11.62
C GLU A 118 -7.65 6.57 -12.49
N VAL A 119 -7.39 6.57 -13.81
CA VAL A 119 -8.13 5.73 -14.77
C VAL A 119 -7.94 4.24 -14.44
N ASP A 120 -9.04 3.46 -14.43
CA ASP A 120 -8.94 2.02 -14.17
C ASP A 120 -8.25 1.31 -15.37
N PRO A 121 -7.23 0.45 -15.15
CA PRO A 121 -6.60 -0.35 -16.19
C PRO A 121 -7.58 -1.23 -16.96
N LEU A 122 -8.71 -1.58 -16.35
CA LEU A 122 -9.79 -2.30 -17.01
C LEU A 122 -10.55 -1.43 -18.02
N GLU A 123 -10.55 -0.11 -17.86
CA GLU A 123 -11.18 0.84 -18.81
C GLU A 123 -10.27 1.15 -20.01
N VAL A 124 -8.94 0.98 -19.88
CA VAL A 124 -7.97 1.24 -20.96
C VAL A 124 -7.76 0.03 -21.87
N ASN A 125 -8.10 -1.18 -21.41
CA ASN A 125 -7.86 -2.43 -22.16
C ASN A 125 -8.91 -2.73 -23.25
N ASP A 126 -10.00 -1.97 -23.33
CA ASP A 126 -11.07 -2.21 -24.31
C ASP A 126 -10.78 -1.64 -25.72
N GLU A 127 -9.75 -0.80 -25.91
CA GLU A 127 -9.55 -0.13 -27.21
C GLU A 127 -8.32 -0.53 -28.05
N GLU A 128 -7.29 -1.22 -27.56
CA GLU A 128 -6.17 -1.62 -28.45
C GLU A 128 -5.57 -2.99 -28.11
N THR A 129 -6.06 -4.03 -28.78
CA THR A 129 -5.25 -5.25 -28.98
C THR A 129 -4.78 -5.31 -30.43
N PRO A 130 -3.57 -4.80 -30.78
CA PRO A 130 -2.98 -5.11 -32.07
C PRO A 130 -2.52 -6.57 -32.05
N THR A 131 -3.21 -7.37 -32.84
CA THR A 131 -2.93 -8.76 -33.17
C THR A 131 -1.58 -8.89 -33.88
N GLY A 132 -0.45 -8.95 -33.15
CA GLY A 132 0.83 -9.15 -33.85
C GLY A 132 2.14 -9.29 -33.08
N ALA A 133 2.23 -8.94 -31.79
CA ALA A 133 3.51 -9.04 -31.09
C ALA A 133 3.71 -10.42 -30.44
N ARG A 134 4.72 -11.18 -30.90
CA ARG A 134 5.21 -12.42 -30.27
C ARG A 134 5.39 -12.20 -28.75
N ARG A 135 4.48 -12.75 -27.95
CA ARG A 135 4.60 -12.76 -26.48
C ARG A 135 5.79 -13.64 -26.11
N SER A 136 6.85 -13.03 -25.57
CA SER A 136 8.00 -13.73 -25.00
C SER A 136 7.54 -14.65 -23.86
N LEU A 137 8.13 -15.84 -23.74
CA LEU A 137 7.83 -16.81 -22.67
C LEU A 137 8.08 -16.23 -21.25
N LEU A 138 8.95 -15.22 -21.13
CA LEU A 138 9.16 -14.46 -19.89
C LEU A 138 7.94 -13.60 -19.50
N VAL A 139 7.09 -13.23 -20.46
CA VAL A 139 5.81 -12.54 -20.22
C VAL A 139 4.74 -13.54 -19.75
N VAL A 140 4.85 -14.81 -20.16
CA VAL A 140 3.94 -15.89 -19.74
C VAL A 140 4.22 -16.35 -18.30
N GLN A 141 5.46 -16.22 -17.83
CA GLN A 141 5.88 -16.54 -16.46
C GLN A 141 5.82 -15.37 -15.47
N LYS A 142 5.47 -14.15 -15.90
CA LYS A 142 5.00 -13.14 -14.94
C LYS A 142 3.69 -13.67 -14.38
N SER A 143 3.77 -14.33 -13.22
CA SER A 143 2.63 -14.59 -12.37
C SER A 143 1.78 -13.33 -12.37
N LYS A 144 0.49 -13.50 -12.65
CA LYS A 144 -0.51 -12.46 -12.78
C LYS A 144 -0.65 -11.72 -11.44
N PHE A 145 0.32 -10.90 -11.08
CA PHE A 145 0.17 -9.91 -10.04
C PHE A 145 -0.69 -8.81 -10.66
N LEU A 146 -1.99 -9.06 -10.68
CA LEU A 146 -2.95 -8.05 -11.08
C LEU A 146 -2.93 -7.00 -9.97
N PRO A 147 -2.58 -5.73 -10.29
CA PRO A 147 -2.66 -4.68 -9.31
C PRO A 147 -4.12 -4.54 -8.82
N PRO A 148 -4.33 -4.04 -7.59
CA PRO A 148 -5.66 -3.76 -7.09
C PRO A 148 -6.46 -2.89 -8.07
N THR A 149 -7.69 -3.29 -8.38
CA THR A 149 -8.61 -2.48 -9.20
C THR A 149 -9.18 -1.33 -8.37
N ILE A 150 -9.68 -0.27 -9.01
CA ILE A 150 -10.26 0.85 -8.24
C ILE A 150 -11.44 0.37 -7.38
N PRO A 151 -12.39 -0.45 -7.88
CA PRO A 151 -13.47 -0.99 -7.05
C PRO A 151 -12.98 -1.80 -5.84
N TYR A 152 -11.90 -2.58 -6.01
CA TYR A 152 -11.31 -3.32 -4.90
C TYR A 152 -10.75 -2.36 -3.84
N ILE A 153 -10.06 -1.29 -4.26
CA ILE A 153 -9.49 -0.31 -3.33
C ILE A 153 -10.58 0.34 -2.50
N LYS A 154 -11.71 0.75 -3.11
CA LYS A 154 -12.86 1.31 -2.39
C LYS A 154 -13.35 0.37 -1.28
N GLN A 155 -13.62 -0.88 -1.63
CA GLN A 155 -14.08 -1.89 -0.67
C GLN A 155 -13.04 -2.16 0.43
N TYR A 156 -11.76 -2.22 0.04
CA TYR A 156 -10.66 -2.49 0.96
C TYR A 156 -10.48 -1.36 1.98
N VAL A 157 -10.48 -0.10 1.52
CA VAL A 157 -10.37 1.09 2.38
C VAL A 157 -11.52 1.14 3.37
N CYS A 158 -12.76 0.95 2.91
CA CYS A 158 -13.93 0.91 3.80
C CYS A 158 -13.81 -0.20 4.86
N ALA A 159 -13.33 -1.40 4.47
CA ALA A 159 -13.11 -2.49 5.40
C ALA A 159 -12.02 -2.17 6.44
N GLN A 160 -10.93 -1.50 6.05
CA GLN A 160 -9.88 -1.11 6.98
C GLN A 160 -10.32 0.01 7.92
N LEU A 161 -11.03 1.02 7.43
CA LEU A 161 -11.59 2.09 8.26
C LEU A 161 -12.60 1.56 9.28
N ASN A 162 -13.48 0.64 8.86
CA ASN A 162 -14.42 0.01 9.78
C ASN A 162 -13.71 -0.80 10.87
N LYS A 163 -12.67 -1.57 10.53
CA LYS A 163 -11.85 -2.29 11.52
C LYS A 163 -11.11 -1.34 12.45
N CYS A 164 -10.57 -0.26 11.89
CA CYS A 164 -9.90 0.79 12.64
C CYS A 164 -10.85 1.40 13.67
N ALA A 165 -12.05 1.81 13.26
CA ALA A 165 -13.09 2.35 14.15
C ALA A 165 -13.50 1.36 15.25
N GLN A 166 -13.58 0.06 14.95
CA GLN A 166 -13.82 -0.98 15.95
C GLN A 166 -12.66 -1.13 16.95
N MET A 167 -11.42 -0.97 16.50
CA MET A 167 -10.22 -1.12 17.31
C MET A 167 -9.99 0.06 18.26
N VAL A 168 -10.15 1.30 17.76
CA VAL A 168 -9.86 2.52 18.55
C VAL A 168 -11.09 3.12 19.24
N GLY A 169 -12.30 2.67 18.86
CA GLY A 169 -13.57 3.22 19.31
C GLY A 169 -14.06 4.40 18.46
N SER A 170 -15.37 4.59 18.42
CA SER A 170 -16.03 5.60 17.57
C SER A 170 -15.55 7.02 17.84
N ASP A 171 -15.32 7.37 19.11
CA ASP A 171 -15.01 8.76 19.49
C ASP A 171 -13.62 9.17 19.01
N ALA A 172 -12.61 8.33 19.25
CA ALA A 172 -11.24 8.55 18.79
C ALA A 172 -11.16 8.53 17.26
N PHE A 173 -11.86 7.58 16.62
CA PHE A 173 -11.93 7.51 15.16
C PHE A 173 -12.54 8.79 14.56
N ASN A 174 -13.68 9.24 15.09
CA ASN A 174 -14.35 10.45 14.61
C ASN A 174 -13.48 11.70 14.79
N GLN A 175 -12.79 11.84 15.94
CA GLN A 175 -11.83 12.92 16.16
C GLN A 175 -10.72 12.91 15.10
N CYS A 176 -10.17 11.75 14.78
CA CYS A 176 -9.15 11.65 13.73
C CYS A 176 -9.73 11.99 12.35
N MET A 177 -10.96 11.57 12.04
CA MET A 177 -11.64 11.89 10.78
C MET A 177 -11.91 13.39 10.62
N THR A 178 -12.12 14.14 11.72
CA THR A 178 -12.30 15.60 11.65
C THR A 178 -11.04 16.37 11.25
N LEU A 179 -9.86 15.74 11.33
CA LEU A 179 -8.60 16.35 10.93
C LEU A 179 -8.25 16.11 9.45
N VAL A 180 -9.05 15.30 8.76
CA VAL A 180 -8.90 15.02 7.33
C VAL A 180 -9.38 16.23 6.53
N GLU A 181 -8.65 16.59 5.47
CA GLU A 181 -9.05 17.67 4.58
C GLU A 181 -10.46 17.43 4.00
N ALA A 182 -11.24 18.49 3.86
CA ALA A 182 -12.67 18.38 3.56
C ALA A 182 -12.96 17.75 2.19
N ASP A 183 -12.10 17.99 1.20
CA ASP A 183 -12.20 17.40 -0.14
C ASP A 183 -11.86 15.90 -0.13
N VAL A 184 -10.80 15.51 0.56
CA VAL A 184 -10.42 14.10 0.81
C VAL A 184 -11.55 13.40 1.55
N PHE A 185 -12.07 14.02 2.63
CA PHE A 185 -13.19 13.49 3.39
C PHE A 185 -14.42 13.27 2.50
N SER A 186 -14.78 14.24 1.66
CA SER A 186 -15.91 14.12 0.73
C SER A 186 -15.72 12.96 -0.26
N LYS A 187 -14.50 12.76 -0.78
CA LYS A 187 -14.19 11.64 -1.69
C LYS A 187 -14.31 10.29 -0.98
N ILE A 188 -13.81 10.20 0.25
CA ILE A 188 -13.88 8.97 1.06
C ILE A 188 -15.32 8.67 1.50
N GLN A 189 -16.12 9.69 1.82
CA GLN A 189 -17.53 9.52 2.16
C GLN A 189 -18.39 9.05 0.96
N ALA A 190 -17.93 9.32 -0.27
CA ALA A 190 -18.59 8.90 -1.50
C ALA A 190 -18.24 7.47 -1.95
N LEU A 191 -17.46 6.72 -1.16
CA LEU A 191 -17.11 5.32 -1.39
C LEU A 191 -18.26 4.36 -1.05
#